data_AF-A0A959H518-F1
#
_entry.id   AF-A0A959H518-F1
#
_cell.length_a   1.000
_cell.length_b   1.000
_cell.length_c   1.000
_cell.angle_alpha   90.00
_cell.angle_beta   90.00
_cell.angle_gamma   90.00
#
_symmetry.space_group_name_H-M   'P 1'
#
loop_
_entity.id
_entity.type
_entity.pdbx_description
1 polymer ?
#
loop_
_entity_poly.entity_id
_entity_poly.type
_entity_poly.pdbx_seq_one_letter_code
_entity_poly.pdbx_strand_id
1 'polypeptide(L)'
;MESSHLVVILQTFSAKEVRSLRKWLNSPVHNQREDVVQLFEYLMAGAHLTEEKFLRKERVFSRVFPDEPFDDAKLRQTMHFLLK
;
A
#
# COMPACT_ATOMS: atom_id res chain seq x y z
N MET A 1 11.22 0.07 1.45
CA MET A 1 10.08 -0.38 2.29
C MET A 1 10.08 -1.87 2.55
N GLU A 2 10.98 -2.61 1.92
CA GLU A 2 11.05 -4.07 1.93
C GLU A 2 10.94 -4.70 3.33
N SER A 3 11.76 -4.27 4.29
CA SER A 3 11.75 -4.80 5.66
C SER A 3 10.67 -4.16 6.57
N SER A 4 9.70 -3.45 6.00
CA SER A 4 8.65 -2.84 6.80
C SER A 4 7.66 -3.89 7.29
N HIS A 5 7.19 -3.70 8.52
CA HIS A 5 6.16 -4.56 9.13
C HIS A 5 4.91 -4.69 8.25
N LEU A 6 4.55 -3.63 7.51
CA LEU A 6 3.45 -3.64 6.54
C LEU A 6 3.64 -4.71 5.46
N VAL A 7 4.81 -4.73 4.81
CA VAL A 7 5.10 -5.67 3.70
C VAL A 7 5.06 -7.10 4.21
N VAL A 8 5.67 -7.36 5.38
CA VAL A 8 5.66 -8.68 6.00
C VAL A 8 4.24 -9.17 6.29
N ILE A 9 3.38 -8.33 6.86
CA ILE A 9 1.97 -8.68 7.11
C ILE A 9 1.27 -9.00 5.79
N LEU A 10 1.36 -8.11 4.79
CA LEU A 10 0.66 -8.28 3.52
C LEU A 10 1.10 -9.55 2.77
N GLN A 11 2.37 -9.95 2.89
CA GLN A 11 2.87 -11.20 2.31
C GLN A 11 2.24 -12.45 2.94
N THR A 12 1.76 -12.38 4.18
CA THR A 12 1.10 -13.51 4.86
C THR A 12 -0.37 -13.69 4.48
N PHE A 13 -0.97 -12.72 3.77
CA PHE A 13 -2.39 -12.76 3.47
C PHE A 13 -2.72 -13.82 2.41
N SER A 14 -3.74 -14.61 2.69
CA SER A 14 -4.37 -15.47 1.70
C SER A 14 -5.11 -14.66 0.64
N ALA A 15 -5.34 -15.24 -0.53
CA ALA A 15 -6.11 -14.60 -1.59
C ALA A 15 -7.54 -14.21 -1.14
N LYS A 16 -8.12 -14.92 -0.16
CA LYS A 16 -9.43 -14.57 0.43
C LYS A 16 -9.33 -13.30 1.28
N GLU A 17 -8.32 -13.20 2.12
CA GLU A 17 -8.08 -12.02 2.97
C GLU A 17 -7.79 -10.78 2.14
N VAL A 18 -6.97 -10.90 1.09
CA VAL A 18 -6.71 -9.83 0.12
C VAL A 18 -8.01 -9.31 -0.48
N ARG A 19 -8.90 -10.19 -0.94
CA ARG A 19 -10.18 -9.79 -1.53
C ARG A 19 -11.11 -9.10 -0.53
N SER A 20 -11.16 -9.61 0.70
CA SER A 20 -11.95 -9.00 1.78
C SER A 20 -11.43 -7.62 2.14
N LEU A 21 -10.11 -7.47 2.31
CA LEU A 21 -9.48 -6.19 2.61
C LEU A 21 -9.68 -5.20 1.46
N ARG A 22 -9.50 -5.63 0.20
CA ARG A 22 -9.80 -4.81 -0.98
C ARG A 22 -11.23 -4.28 -0.95
N LYS A 23 -12.22 -5.14 -0.67
CA LYS A 23 -13.63 -4.75 -0.60
C LYS A 23 -13.88 -3.75 0.54
N TRP A 24 -13.23 -3.95 1.69
CA TRP A 24 -13.34 -3.06 2.83
C TRP A 24 -12.73 -1.68 2.54
N LEU A 25 -11.53 -1.64 1.94
CA LEU A 25 -10.83 -0.41 1.57
C LEU A 25 -11.58 0.42 0.51
N ASN A 26 -12.32 -0.23 -0.39
CA ASN A 26 -13.14 0.45 -1.40
C ASN A 26 -14.56 0.79 -0.91
N SER A 27 -14.89 0.50 0.36
CA SER A 27 -16.20 0.82 0.89
C SER A 27 -16.32 2.33 1.15
N PRO A 28 -17.24 3.05 0.48
CA PRO A 28 -17.37 4.51 0.61
C PRO A 28 -17.79 4.96 2.02
N VAL A 29 -18.30 4.03 2.84
CA VAL A 29 -18.71 4.29 4.22
C VAL A 29 -17.52 4.22 5.19
N HIS A 30 -16.39 3.61 4.80
CA HIS A 30 -15.30 3.28 5.72
C HIS A 30 -13.93 3.86 5.35
N ASN A 31 -13.70 4.24 4.09
CA ASN A 31 -12.41 4.80 3.70
C ASN A 31 -12.55 6.02 2.78
N GLN A 32 -12.14 7.18 3.29
CA GLN A 32 -12.09 8.45 2.54
C GLN A 32 -10.70 8.74 1.98
N ARG A 33 -9.73 7.84 2.23
CA ARG A 33 -8.33 8.02 1.90
C ARG A 33 -7.95 7.22 0.66
N GLU A 34 -8.11 7.87 -0.49
CA GLU A 34 -7.74 7.32 -1.80
C GLU A 34 -6.27 6.88 -1.84
N ASP A 35 -5.38 7.60 -1.16
CA ASP A 35 -3.95 7.27 -1.08
C ASP A 35 -3.68 5.90 -0.44
N VAL A 36 -4.48 5.51 0.56
CA VAL A 36 -4.38 4.20 1.22
C VAL A 36 -4.84 3.09 0.27
N VAL A 37 -5.92 3.32 -0.49
CA VAL A 37 -6.40 2.38 -1.51
C VAL A 37 -5.36 2.21 -2.60
N GLN A 38 -4.80 3.31 -3.11
CA GLN A 38 -3.75 3.29 -4.14
C GLN A 38 -2.49 2.57 -3.67
N LEU A 39 -2.06 2.79 -2.42
CA LEU A 39 -0.92 2.07 -1.85
C LEU A 39 -1.18 0.57 -1.79
N PHE A 40 -2.36 0.17 -1.29
CA PHE A 40 -2.75 -1.24 -1.21
C PHE A 40 -2.79 -1.90 -2.60
N GLU A 41 -3.45 -1.28 -3.58
CA GLU A 41 -3.54 -1.83 -4.93
C GLU A 41 -2.17 -1.92 -5.61
N TYR A 42 -1.31 -0.93 -5.39
CA TYR A 42 0.06 -0.97 -5.89
C TYR A 42 0.84 -2.16 -5.30
N LEU A 43 0.78 -2.36 -3.98
CA LEU A 43 1.51 -3.45 -3.33
C LEU A 43 0.97 -4.81 -3.75
N MET A 44 -0.36 -4.95 -3.88
CA MET A 44 -0.99 -6.22 -4.28
C MET A 44 -0.88 -6.54 -5.77
N ALA A 45 -0.26 -5.68 -6.57
CA ALA A 45 -0.11 -5.90 -8.01
C ALA A 45 1.03 -6.88 -8.32
N GLY A 46 0.71 -7.97 -9.01
CA GLY A 46 1.69 -8.92 -9.55
C GLY A 46 2.71 -9.38 -8.50
N ALA A 47 4.00 -9.14 -8.78
CA ALA A 47 5.12 -9.51 -7.91
C ALA A 47 5.64 -8.33 -7.04
N HIS A 48 4.87 -7.25 -6.89
CA HIS A 48 5.35 -6.03 -6.21
C HIS A 48 5.71 -6.24 -4.75
N LEU A 49 5.04 -7.15 -4.03
CA LEU A 49 5.38 -7.51 -2.65
C LEU A 49 6.64 -8.38 -2.54
N THR A 50 7.10 -9.01 -3.62
CA THR A 50 8.22 -9.97 -3.59
C THR A 50 9.48 -9.46 -4.27
N GLU A 51 9.37 -8.48 -5.17
CA GLU A 51 10.51 -7.92 -5.88
C GLU A 51 10.90 -6.54 -5.32
N GLU A 52 12.13 -6.45 -4.77
CA GLU A 52 12.67 -5.26 -4.09
C GLU A 52 12.55 -3.97 -4.93
N LYS A 53 12.70 -4.06 -6.25
CA LYS A 53 12.65 -2.92 -7.16
C LYS A 53 11.30 -2.19 -7.12
N PHE A 54 10.22 -2.87 -6.74
CA PHE A 54 8.89 -2.27 -6.58
C PHE A 54 8.66 -1.72 -5.17
N LEU A 55 9.47 -2.11 -4.19
CA LEU A 55 9.38 -1.67 -2.79
C LEU A 55 10.31 -0.48 -2.47
N ARG A 56 10.98 0.08 -3.48
CA ARG A 56 11.72 1.35 -3.39
C ARG A 56 10.74 2.49 -3.07
N LYS A 57 11.03 3.25 -2.02
CA LYS A 57 10.13 4.26 -1.46
C LYS A 57 9.73 5.30 -2.50
N GLU A 58 10.70 5.78 -3.25
CA GLU A 58 10.55 6.79 -4.29
C GLU A 58 9.61 6.30 -5.39
N ARG A 59 9.75 5.02 -5.77
CA ARG A 59 8.90 4.40 -6.78
C ARG A 59 7.46 4.23 -6.26
N VAL A 60 7.30 3.68 -5.06
CA VAL A 60 6.00 3.52 -4.42
C VAL A 60 5.30 4.88 -4.33
N PHE A 61 6.02 5.88 -3.81
CA PHE A 61 5.50 7.23 -3.65
C PHE A 61 5.09 7.85 -4.98
N SER A 62 5.94 7.79 -6.01
CA SER A 62 5.60 8.32 -7.34
C SER A 62 4.36 7.67 -7.96
N ARG A 63 4.00 6.46 -7.52
CA ARG A 63 2.82 5.76 -8.02
C ARG A 63 1.54 6.07 -7.25
N VAL A 64 1.67 6.39 -5.95
CA VAL A 64 0.58 6.76 -5.03
C VAL A 64 0.30 8.27 -5.06
N PHE A 65 1.33 9.07 -5.30
CA PHE A 65 1.31 10.54 -5.35
C PHE A 65 2.07 11.03 -6.60
N PRO A 66 1.52 10.84 -7.81
CA PRO A 66 2.23 11.13 -9.06
C PRO A 66 2.58 12.61 -9.26
N ASP A 67 1.79 13.51 -8.68
CA ASP A 67 1.94 14.96 -8.86
C ASP A 67 2.74 15.63 -7.73
N GLU A 68 3.33 14.85 -6.82
CA GLU A 68 4.05 15.37 -5.66
C GLU A 68 5.52 14.96 -5.66
N PRO A 69 6.42 15.85 -5.20
CA PRO A 69 7.79 15.47 -4.93
C PRO A 69 7.84 14.44 -3.80
N PHE A 70 8.84 13.56 -3.83
CA PHE A 70 8.98 12.49 -2.85
C PHE A 70 8.97 13.01 -1.40
N ASP A 71 8.01 12.52 -0.61
CA ASP A 71 7.88 12.79 0.83
C ASP A 71 7.78 11.49 1.62
N ASP A 72 8.85 11.15 2.33
CA ASP A 72 8.94 9.95 3.16
C ASP A 72 8.02 9.99 4.39
N ALA A 73 7.73 11.18 4.95
CA ALA A 73 6.83 11.31 6.09
C ALA A 73 5.38 11.04 5.66
N LYS A 74 4.98 11.58 4.51
CA LYS A 74 3.66 11.30 3.93
C LYS A 74 3.50 9.82 3.59
N LEU A 75 4.52 9.19 2.98
CA LEU A 75 4.50 7.75 2.71
C LEU A 75 4.32 6.91 3.98
N ARG A 76 5.09 7.20 5.04
CA ARG A 76 4.96 6.52 6.33
C ARG A 76 3.58 6.70 6.94
N GLN A 77 3.01 7.89 6.79
CA GLN A 77 1.65 8.15 7.25
C GLN A 77 0.65 7.25 6.52
N THR A 78 0.68 7.19 5.18
CA THR A 78 -0.19 6.32 4.39
C THR A 78 -0.01 4.84 4.76
N MET A 79 1.23 4.38 4.99
CA MET A 79 1.50 3.04 5.48
C MET A 79 0.88 2.77 6.86
N HIS A 80 0.94 3.74 7.77
CA HIS A 80 0.33 3.63 9.10
C HIS A 80 -1.19 3.50 9.01
N PHE A 81 -1.83 4.29 8.15
CA PHE A 81 -3.28 4.21 7.94
C PHE A 81 -3.72 2.91 7.30
N LEU A 82 -2.90 2.29 6.45
CA LEU A 82 -3.21 0.97 5.89
C LEU A 82 -3.16 -0.15 6.94
N LEU A 83 -2.39 0.02 8.03
CA LEU A 83 -2.27 -0.96 9.11
C LEU A 83 -3.29 -0.78 10.24
N LYS A 84 -4.04 0.32 10.26
CA LYS A 84 -4.93 0.71 11.35
C LYS A 84 -6.37 0.34 11.06
#